data_AF-A0A7C4WGK7-F1
#
_entry.id   AF-A0A7C4WGK7-F1
#
_cell.length_a   1.000
_cell.length_b   1.000
_cell.length_c   1.000
_cell.angle_alpha   90.00
_cell.angle_beta   90.00
_cell.angle_gamma   90.00
#
_symmetry.space_group_name_H-M   'P 1'
#
loop_
_entity.id
_entity.type
_entity.pdbx_description
1 polymer ?
#
loop_
_entity_poly.entity_id
_entity_poly.type
_entity_poly.pdbx_seq_one_letter_code
_entity_poly.pdbx_strand_id
1 'polypeptide(L)'
;MQTACQRGISAAAAGIPLFFCVAAGRAQLPLARELLEEQDWPAARREAQRVLQRQPDHAAARLMAALAGMRLDPSSEPALLALEAAARHAALPADLRPPAAEEIGAARARRGEDAAAYPWLKEAFLASAAAPAFGRRAALLAALLERNPALAAADPALALQAAAAAARAAPAPDAPPRPPSWAARFAEAIVAGYRCGVAPAIGHRCSLDPSCSEYFRQAGRRHGWLALPLIADRLVREPGVVAQGRKPVAAAGAVRYADPLADHYPEGPAP
;
A
#
# COMPACT_ATOMS: atom_id res chain seq x y z
N MET A 1 -15.71 -14.03 -17.60
CA MET A 1 -16.47 -13.95 -16.33
C MET A 1 -15.89 -12.79 -15.49
N GLN A 2 -16.18 -11.49 -15.64
CA GLN A 2 -17.33 -10.68 -16.11
C GLN A 2 -18.64 -10.76 -15.31
N THR A 3 -18.75 -11.57 -14.26
CA THR A 3 -20.08 -11.91 -13.69
C THR A 3 -20.42 -11.30 -12.33
N ALA A 4 -19.57 -10.49 -11.69
CA ALA A 4 -19.89 -9.90 -10.38
C ALA A 4 -20.34 -8.44 -10.42
N CYS A 5 -20.16 -7.72 -11.55
CA CYS A 5 -20.50 -6.30 -11.64
C CYS A 5 -21.91 -6.02 -12.21
N GLN A 6 -22.71 -7.06 -12.47
CA GLN A 6 -23.95 -6.94 -13.26
C GLN A 6 -25.22 -7.46 -12.60
N ARG A 7 -25.20 -7.88 -11.34
CA ARG A 7 -26.42 -8.36 -10.66
C ARG A 7 -26.71 -7.54 -9.41
N GLY A 8 -27.62 -6.57 -9.58
CA GLY A 8 -28.15 -5.79 -8.46
C GLY A 8 -28.85 -4.49 -8.83
N ILE A 9 -29.38 -4.32 -10.04
CA ILE A 9 -30.31 -3.22 -10.33
C ILE A 9 -31.47 -3.77 -11.16
N SER A 10 -32.51 -4.24 -10.48
CA SER A 10 -33.85 -4.36 -11.08
C SER A 10 -34.72 -3.26 -10.49
N ALA A 11 -34.93 -2.25 -11.34
CA ALA A 11 -35.99 -1.26 -11.42
C ALA A 11 -36.90 -1.00 -10.20
N ALA A 12 -36.83 0.23 -9.68
CA ALA A 12 -37.98 1.14 -9.68
C ALA A 12 -37.57 2.60 -9.38
N ALA A 13 -38.11 3.50 -10.20
CA ALA A 13 -38.35 4.92 -9.96
C ALA A 13 -37.24 5.97 -10.17
N ALA A 14 -37.61 6.90 -11.07
CA ALA A 14 -37.26 8.31 -11.16
C ALA A 14 -35.88 8.69 -11.74
N GLY A 15 -35.95 9.29 -12.92
CA GLY A 15 -34.80 9.72 -13.71
C GLY A 15 -34.03 10.86 -13.07
N ILE A 16 -32.70 10.75 -13.18
CA ILE A 16 -31.77 11.86 -13.11
C ILE A 16 -30.84 11.65 -14.31
N PRO A 17 -30.75 12.56 -15.28
CA PRO A 17 -29.83 12.42 -16.39
C PRO A 17 -28.40 12.61 -15.86
N LEU A 18 -27.71 11.51 -15.56
CA LEU A 18 -26.30 11.54 -15.18
C LEU A 18 -25.49 11.78 -16.46
N PHE A 19 -25.13 13.04 -16.66
CA PHE A 19 -24.22 13.52 -17.70
C PHE A 19 -22.89 12.75 -17.56
N PHE A 20 -22.62 11.83 -18.48
CA PHE A 20 -21.34 11.11 -18.57
C PHE A 20 -20.28 12.07 -19.15
N CYS A 21 -19.75 12.96 -18.31
CA CYS A 21 -18.51 13.65 -18.62
C CYS A 21 -17.35 12.68 -18.40
N VAL A 22 -16.87 12.06 -19.47
CA VAL A 22 -15.56 11.38 -19.49
C VAL A 22 -14.49 12.47 -19.39
N ALA A 23 -14.22 12.92 -18.17
CA ALA A 23 -13.06 13.75 -17.89
C ALA A 23 -11.84 12.82 -17.96
N ALA A 24 -11.08 12.95 -19.05
CA ALA A 24 -9.79 12.30 -19.22
C ALA A 24 -8.79 12.84 -18.17
N GLY A 25 -8.83 12.27 -16.96
CA GLY A 25 -7.89 12.58 -15.90
C GLY A 25 -6.46 12.29 -16.35
N ARG A 26 -5.54 13.23 -16.08
CA ARG A 26 -4.10 13.00 -16.16
C ARG A 26 -3.78 11.80 -15.27
N ALA A 27 -3.27 10.71 -15.85
CA ALA A 27 -2.80 9.55 -15.12
C ALA A 27 -1.61 10.03 -14.29
N GLN A 28 -1.77 10.00 -12.98
CA GLN A 28 -0.81 10.53 -12.03
C GLN A 28 -0.27 9.34 -11.25
N LEU A 29 1.03 9.07 -11.38
CA LEU A 29 1.76 8.09 -10.57
C LEU A 29 1.43 8.19 -9.06
N PRO A 30 1.21 9.40 -8.47
CA PRO A 30 0.69 9.53 -7.11
C PRO A 30 -0.53 8.66 -6.77
N LEU A 31 -1.50 8.50 -7.68
CA LEU A 31 -2.69 7.67 -7.44
C LEU A 31 -2.36 6.20 -7.31
N ALA A 32 -1.56 5.68 -8.23
CA ALA A 32 -1.16 4.27 -8.21
C ALA A 32 -0.43 3.94 -6.91
N ARG A 33 0.36 4.89 -6.38
CA ARG A 33 1.05 4.75 -5.09
C ARG A 33 0.07 4.72 -3.92
N GLU A 34 -0.85 5.68 -3.82
CA GLU A 34 -1.85 5.72 -2.74
C GLU A 34 -2.68 4.44 -2.73
N LEU A 35 -3.12 3.96 -3.89
CA LEU A 35 -3.87 2.70 -4.01
C LEU A 35 -3.04 1.48 -3.57
N LEU A 36 -1.72 1.50 -3.79
CA LEU A 36 -0.80 0.44 -3.34
C LEU A 36 -0.63 0.47 -1.81
N GLU A 37 -0.47 1.66 -1.21
CA GLU A 37 -0.39 1.84 0.24
C GLU A 37 -1.70 1.40 0.93
N GLU A 38 -2.84 1.67 0.31
CA GLU A 38 -4.17 1.27 0.76
C GLU A 38 -4.50 -0.21 0.48
N GLN A 39 -3.60 -0.97 -0.15
CA GLN A 39 -3.77 -2.40 -0.46
C GLN A 39 -4.86 -2.73 -1.51
N ASP A 40 -5.29 -1.76 -2.31
CA ASP A 40 -6.18 -1.99 -3.46
C ASP A 40 -5.36 -2.34 -4.70
N TRP A 41 -4.84 -3.56 -4.69
CA TRP A 41 -4.00 -4.09 -5.76
C TRP A 41 -4.67 -4.03 -7.15
N PRO A 42 -5.96 -4.38 -7.33
CA PRO A 42 -6.63 -4.23 -8.63
C PRO A 42 -6.64 -2.79 -9.14
N ALA A 43 -6.96 -1.81 -8.30
CA ALA A 43 -7.01 -0.41 -8.73
C ALA A 43 -5.62 0.16 -8.95
N ALA A 44 -4.66 -0.13 -8.06
CA ALA A 44 -3.27 0.29 -8.20
C ALA A 44 -2.68 -0.21 -9.53
N ARG A 45 -2.93 -1.48 -9.89
CA ARG A 45 -2.50 -2.05 -11.15
C ARG A 45 -3.13 -1.35 -12.35
N ARG A 46 -4.44 -1.09 -12.32
CA ARG A 46 -5.14 -0.41 -13.42
C ARG A 46 -4.60 1.00 -13.64
N GLU A 47 -4.37 1.75 -12.57
CA GLU A 47 -3.86 3.11 -12.70
C GLU A 47 -2.40 3.16 -13.16
N ALA A 48 -1.55 2.27 -12.63
CA ALA A 48 -0.18 2.13 -13.12
C ALA A 48 -0.15 1.76 -14.62
N GLN A 49 -1.06 0.90 -15.08
CA GLN A 49 -1.21 0.59 -16.50
C GLN A 49 -1.63 1.78 -17.35
N ARG A 50 -2.51 2.67 -16.85
CA ARG A 50 -2.88 3.91 -17.55
C ARG A 50 -1.70 4.86 -17.71
N VAL A 51 -0.81 4.93 -16.72
CA VAL A 51 0.45 5.69 -16.84
C VAL A 51 1.33 5.07 -17.93
N LEU A 52 1.49 3.74 -17.94
CA LEU A 52 2.30 3.03 -18.94
C LEU A 52 1.76 3.14 -20.36
N GLN A 53 0.44 3.22 -20.56
CA GLN A 53 -0.15 3.47 -21.89
C GLN A 53 0.27 4.82 -22.49
N ARG A 54 0.55 5.81 -21.64
CA ARG A 54 0.98 7.15 -22.06
C ARG A 54 2.51 7.29 -22.07
N GLN A 55 3.18 6.59 -21.16
CA GLN A 55 4.62 6.59 -20.98
C GLN A 55 5.12 5.15 -20.79
N PRO A 56 5.32 4.41 -21.90
CA PRO A 56 5.68 2.99 -21.84
C PRO A 56 6.95 2.69 -21.03
N ASP A 57 7.89 3.64 -21.00
CA ASP A 57 9.19 3.52 -20.33
C ASP A 57 9.21 4.01 -18.88
N HIS A 58 8.05 4.34 -18.31
CA HIS A 58 7.98 4.85 -16.94
C HIS A 58 8.29 3.74 -15.91
N ALA A 59 9.54 3.70 -15.44
CA ALA A 59 10.07 2.65 -14.57
C ALA A 59 9.27 2.44 -13.26
N ALA A 60 8.96 3.52 -12.53
CA ALA A 60 8.20 3.42 -11.29
C ALA A 60 6.76 2.89 -11.48
N ALA A 61 6.06 3.32 -12.54
CA ALA A 61 4.74 2.79 -12.88
C ALA A 61 4.81 1.29 -13.23
N ARG A 62 5.87 0.88 -13.94
CA ARG A 62 6.11 -0.55 -14.24
C ARG A 62 6.31 -1.37 -12.98
N LEU A 63 7.12 -0.87 -12.04
CA LEU A 63 7.31 -1.52 -10.74
C LEU A 63 6.00 -1.64 -9.96
N MET A 64 5.21 -0.57 -9.85
CA MET A 64 3.93 -0.59 -9.14
C MET A 64 2.93 -1.56 -9.77
N ALA A 65 2.84 -1.59 -11.10
CA ALA A 65 1.98 -2.54 -11.82
C ALA A 65 2.39 -3.99 -11.56
N ALA A 66 3.70 -4.27 -11.55
CA ALA A 66 4.23 -5.60 -11.29
C ALA A 66 4.06 -6.03 -9.82
N LEU A 67 4.32 -5.13 -8.87
CA LEU A 67 4.05 -5.36 -7.44
C LEU A 67 2.59 -5.70 -7.19
N ALA A 68 1.67 -4.88 -7.71
CA ALA A 68 0.24 -5.13 -7.58
C ALA A 68 -0.17 -6.44 -8.27
N GLY A 69 0.44 -6.78 -9.41
CA GLY A 69 0.28 -8.08 -10.07
C GLY A 69 0.69 -9.25 -9.20
N MET A 70 1.86 -9.17 -8.55
CA MET A 70 2.37 -10.19 -7.63
C MET A 70 1.44 -10.32 -6.41
N ARG A 71 1.00 -9.21 -5.82
CA ARG A 71 0.08 -9.25 -4.67
C ARG A 71 -1.30 -9.82 -4.99
N LEU A 72 -1.75 -9.73 -6.25
CA LEU A 72 -3.00 -10.35 -6.71
C LEU A 72 -2.88 -11.86 -6.89
N ASP A 73 -1.75 -12.34 -7.38
CA ASP A 73 -1.46 -13.76 -7.54
C ASP A 73 -0.02 -14.07 -7.08
N PRO A 74 0.17 -14.31 -5.77
CA PRO A 74 1.49 -14.54 -5.20
C PRO A 74 2.18 -15.81 -5.70
N SER A 75 1.40 -16.75 -6.25
CA SER A 75 1.89 -18.00 -6.83
C SER A 75 2.32 -17.88 -8.29
N SER A 76 1.98 -16.78 -8.97
CA SER A 76 2.31 -16.58 -10.38
C SER A 76 3.82 -16.40 -10.60
N GLU A 77 4.47 -17.33 -11.30
CA GLU A 77 5.84 -17.14 -11.81
C GLU A 77 5.93 -15.97 -12.80
N PRO A 78 5.00 -15.79 -13.77
CA PRO A 78 5.03 -14.63 -14.65
C PRO A 78 4.94 -13.29 -13.92
N ALA A 79 4.15 -13.18 -12.84
CA ALA A 79 4.06 -11.93 -12.07
C ALA A 79 5.37 -11.65 -11.31
N LEU A 80 6.02 -12.68 -10.76
CA LEU A 80 7.30 -12.56 -10.08
C LEU A 80 8.42 -12.13 -11.06
N LEU A 81 8.49 -12.76 -12.23
CA LEU A 81 9.45 -12.37 -13.27
C LEU A 81 9.24 -10.93 -13.77
N ALA A 82 7.97 -10.51 -13.91
CA ALA A 82 7.66 -9.13 -14.27
C ALA A 82 8.13 -8.14 -13.18
N LEU A 83 8.01 -8.52 -11.91
CA LEU A 83 8.49 -7.72 -10.78
C LEU A 83 10.03 -7.64 -10.76
N GLU A 84 10.71 -8.76 -10.97
CA GLU A 84 12.18 -8.81 -11.09
C GLU A 84 12.68 -7.93 -12.24
N ALA A 85 12.06 -8.01 -13.42
CA ALA A 85 12.39 -7.18 -14.56
C ALA A 85 12.18 -5.68 -14.28
N ALA A 86 11.09 -5.33 -13.58
CA ALA A 86 10.84 -3.95 -13.19
C ALA A 86 11.84 -3.43 -12.14
N ALA A 87 12.23 -4.26 -11.17
CA ALA A 87 13.20 -3.91 -10.13
C ALA A 87 14.61 -3.66 -10.69
N ARG A 88 14.99 -4.39 -11.76
CA ARG A 88 16.29 -4.23 -12.43
C ARG A 88 16.32 -3.10 -13.46
N HIS A 89 15.21 -2.40 -13.67
CA HIS A 89 15.16 -1.37 -14.68
C HIS A 89 16.14 -0.22 -14.35
N ALA A 90 16.97 0.17 -15.32
CA ALA A 90 18.04 1.16 -15.11
C ALA A 90 17.49 2.51 -14.62
N ALA A 91 16.36 2.95 -15.19
CA ALA A 91 15.69 4.20 -14.81
C ALA A 91 14.86 4.12 -13.52
N LEU A 92 14.91 3.02 -12.77
CA LEU A 92 14.20 2.92 -11.50
C LEU A 92 14.87 3.82 -10.43
N PRO A 93 14.10 4.64 -9.70
CA PRO A 93 14.63 5.41 -8.57
C PRO A 93 15.28 4.51 -7.51
N ALA A 94 16.40 4.98 -6.93
CA ALA A 94 17.20 4.18 -5.99
C ALA A 94 16.46 3.84 -4.69
N ASP A 95 15.56 4.72 -4.25
CA ASP A 95 14.71 4.54 -3.07
C ASP A 95 13.68 3.41 -3.23
N LEU A 96 13.29 3.09 -4.46
CA LEU A 96 12.31 2.04 -4.76
C LEU A 96 12.93 0.65 -4.95
N ARG A 97 14.26 0.55 -5.10
CA ARG A 97 14.96 -0.74 -5.28
C ARG A 97 14.93 -1.62 -4.02
N PRO A 98 15.29 -1.15 -2.81
CA PRO A 98 15.29 -1.98 -1.61
C PRO A 98 13.92 -2.59 -1.25
N PRO A 99 12.79 -1.85 -1.27
CA PRO A 99 11.50 -2.46 -1.00
C PRO A 99 11.06 -3.43 -2.10
N ALA A 100 11.43 -3.21 -3.36
CA ALA A 100 11.16 -4.17 -4.42
C ALA A 100 11.96 -5.47 -4.23
N ALA A 101 13.25 -5.36 -3.91
CA ALA A 101 14.13 -6.49 -3.64
C ALA A 101 13.64 -7.31 -2.43
N GLU A 102 13.15 -6.66 -1.38
CA GLU A 102 12.53 -7.31 -0.23
C GLU A 102 11.33 -8.19 -0.64
N GLU A 103 10.41 -7.64 -1.45
CA GLU A 103 9.22 -8.36 -1.92
C GLU A 103 9.57 -9.56 -2.81
N ILE A 104 10.53 -9.39 -3.73
CA ILE A 104 11.00 -10.46 -4.61
C ILE A 104 11.67 -11.57 -3.80
N GLY A 105 12.61 -11.21 -2.92
CA GLY A 105 13.33 -12.16 -2.08
C GLY A 105 12.39 -12.94 -1.17
N ALA A 106 11.41 -12.26 -0.56
CA ALA A 106 10.39 -12.91 0.24
C ALA A 106 9.48 -13.84 -0.58
N ALA A 107 9.14 -13.47 -1.82
CA ALA A 107 8.35 -14.32 -2.72
C ALA A 107 9.10 -15.60 -3.13
N ARG A 108 10.38 -15.48 -3.51
CA ARG A 108 11.25 -16.63 -3.83
C ARG A 108 11.45 -17.54 -2.62
N ALA A 109 11.71 -16.97 -1.44
CA ALA A 109 11.85 -17.71 -0.20
C ALA A 109 10.61 -18.54 0.16
N ARG A 110 9.39 -17.98 -0.03
CA ARG A 110 8.13 -18.71 0.18
C ARG A 110 7.94 -19.90 -0.78
N ARG A 111 8.64 -19.92 -1.91
CA ARG A 111 8.65 -21.02 -2.89
C ARG A 111 9.74 -22.05 -2.61
N GLY A 112 10.54 -21.87 -1.55
CA GLY A 112 11.68 -22.73 -1.23
C GLY A 112 12.93 -22.45 -2.07
N GLU A 113 12.93 -21.36 -2.85
CA GLU A 113 14.01 -21.01 -3.76
C GLU A 113 15.07 -20.13 -3.06
N ASP A 114 15.62 -20.64 -1.95
CA ASP A 114 16.46 -19.83 -1.05
C ASP A 114 17.72 -19.27 -1.73
N ALA A 115 18.32 -20.04 -2.66
CA ALA A 115 19.47 -19.57 -3.44
C ALA A 115 19.13 -18.37 -4.35
N ALA A 116 17.92 -18.35 -4.93
CA ALA A 116 17.44 -17.24 -5.75
C ALA A 116 16.96 -16.06 -4.90
N ALA A 117 16.43 -16.31 -3.71
CA ALA A 117 15.99 -15.29 -2.77
C ALA A 117 17.15 -14.53 -2.11
N TYR A 118 18.25 -15.21 -1.81
CA TYR A 118 19.41 -14.66 -1.11
C TYR A 118 19.97 -13.35 -1.68
N PRO A 119 20.31 -13.23 -2.99
CA PRO A 119 20.87 -12.00 -3.52
C PRO A 119 19.93 -10.80 -3.35
N TRP A 120 18.62 -11.01 -3.51
CA TRP A 120 17.61 -9.96 -3.32
C TRP A 120 17.48 -9.51 -1.87
N LEU A 121 17.41 -10.44 -0.92
CA LEU A 121 17.33 -10.11 0.50
C LEU A 121 18.62 -9.47 1.02
N LYS A 122 19.78 -9.93 0.52
CA LYS A 122 21.09 -9.32 0.81
C LYS A 122 21.14 -7.87 0.32
N GLU A 123 20.74 -7.61 -0.93
CA GLU A 123 20.67 -6.25 -1.48
C GLU A 123 19.74 -5.36 -0.65
N ALA A 124 18.52 -5.83 -0.36
CA ALA A 124 17.55 -5.09 0.43
C ALA A 124 18.09 -4.73 1.83
N PHE A 125 18.71 -5.70 2.52
CA PHE A 125 19.29 -5.49 3.84
C PHE A 125 20.44 -4.47 3.80
N LEU A 126 21.40 -4.62 2.89
CA LEU A 126 22.57 -3.73 2.81
C LEU A 126 22.21 -2.30 2.40
N ALA A 127 21.15 -2.12 1.60
CA ALA A 127 20.70 -0.81 1.16
C ALA A 127 19.82 -0.06 2.21
N SER A 128 19.60 -0.65 3.39
CA SER A 128 18.69 -0.11 4.40
C SER A 128 19.40 0.79 5.41
N ALA A 129 19.12 2.09 5.38
CA ALA A 129 19.60 3.04 6.39
C ALA A 129 18.54 3.39 7.47
N ALA A 130 17.25 3.13 7.24
CA ALA A 130 16.15 3.54 8.13
C ALA A 130 15.68 2.42 9.08
N ALA A 131 15.53 2.74 10.37
CA ALA A 131 15.37 1.77 11.47
C ALA A 131 14.22 0.74 11.36
N PRO A 132 12.95 1.10 11.00
CA PRO A 132 11.87 0.10 10.96
C PRO A 132 11.95 -0.82 9.73
N ALA A 133 12.41 -0.31 8.58
CA ALA A 133 12.63 -1.12 7.38
C ALA A 133 13.84 -2.05 7.53
N PHE A 134 14.89 -1.57 8.21
CA PHE A 134 16.10 -2.35 8.51
C PHE A 134 15.79 -3.61 9.32
N GLY A 135 14.97 -3.49 10.37
CA GLY A 135 14.60 -4.62 11.23
C GLY A 135 13.85 -5.74 10.50
N ARG A 136 12.86 -5.37 9.67
CA ARG A 136 12.10 -6.34 8.86
C ARG A 136 13.00 -7.09 7.87
N ARG A 137 13.86 -6.35 7.16
CA ARG A 137 14.78 -6.92 6.17
C ARG A 137 15.83 -7.81 6.83
N ALA A 138 16.32 -7.43 8.00
CA ALA A 138 17.19 -8.25 8.83
C ALA A 138 16.52 -9.58 9.21
N ALA A 139 15.27 -9.52 9.69
CA ALA A 139 14.53 -10.72 10.06
C ALA A 139 14.30 -11.68 8.88
N LEU A 140 13.95 -11.15 7.70
CA LEU A 140 13.79 -11.95 6.49
C LEU A 140 15.10 -12.62 6.06
N LEU A 141 16.21 -11.88 6.07
CA LEU A 141 17.52 -12.41 5.70
C LEU A 141 18.02 -13.44 6.73
N ALA A 142 17.90 -13.15 8.03
CA ALA A 142 18.29 -14.06 9.10
C ALA A 142 17.51 -15.38 9.02
N ALA A 143 16.19 -15.31 8.83
CA ALA A 143 15.36 -16.51 8.67
C ALA A 143 15.74 -17.34 7.44
N LEU A 144 16.15 -16.70 6.34
CA LEU A 144 16.64 -17.43 5.16
C LEU A 144 17.99 -18.12 5.44
N LEU A 145 18.91 -17.44 6.13
CA LEU A 145 20.24 -17.97 6.44
C LEU A 145 20.19 -19.10 7.49
N GLU A 146 19.25 -19.04 8.43
CA GLU A 146 19.01 -20.10 9.41
C GLU A 146 18.50 -21.38 8.73
N ARG A 147 17.58 -21.25 7.75
CA ARG A 147 17.10 -22.39 6.96
C ARG A 147 18.15 -22.98 6.04
N ASN A 148 19.11 -22.16 5.59
CA ASN A 148 20.13 -22.56 4.62
C ASN A 148 21.55 -22.28 5.15
N PRO A 149 22.12 -23.21 5.95
CA PRO A 149 23.42 -23.02 6.59
C PRO A 149 24.58 -22.91 5.59
N ALA A 150 24.43 -23.43 4.36
CA ALA A 150 25.45 -23.27 3.33
C ALA A 150 25.59 -21.81 2.89
N LEU A 151 24.48 -21.07 2.79
CA LEU A 151 24.50 -19.64 2.51
C LEU A 151 25.05 -18.83 3.69
N ALA A 152 24.74 -19.24 4.92
CA ALA A 152 25.30 -18.61 6.12
C ALA A 152 26.82 -18.80 6.22
N ALA A 153 27.32 -19.99 5.89
CA ALA A 153 28.75 -20.30 5.88
C ALA A 153 29.52 -19.54 4.80
N ALA A 154 28.87 -19.21 3.68
CA ALA A 154 29.49 -18.43 2.60
C ALA A 154 29.73 -16.95 2.99
N ASP A 155 28.95 -16.40 3.92
CA ASP A 155 29.08 -15.03 4.41
C ASP A 155 28.74 -14.94 5.91
N PRO A 156 29.64 -15.43 6.79
CA PRO A 156 29.35 -15.55 8.22
C PRO A 156 29.20 -14.19 8.90
N ALA A 157 29.88 -13.16 8.39
CA ALA A 157 29.76 -11.80 8.90
C ALA A 157 28.37 -11.23 8.63
N LEU A 158 27.85 -11.38 7.41
CA LEU A 158 26.49 -10.95 7.06
C LEU A 158 25.44 -11.72 7.87
N ALA A 159 25.63 -13.03 8.07
CA ALA A 159 24.72 -13.85 8.87
C ALA A 159 24.63 -13.33 10.32
N LEU A 160 25.78 -13.04 10.94
CA LEU A 160 25.84 -12.48 12.29
C LEU A 160 25.18 -11.10 12.35
N GLN A 161 25.44 -10.23 11.37
CA GLN A 161 24.84 -8.89 11.31
C GLN A 161 23.31 -8.94 11.17
N ALA A 162 22.80 -9.78 10.26
CA ALA A 162 21.37 -9.96 10.05
C ALA A 162 20.69 -10.51 11.30
N ALA A 163 21.28 -11.53 11.96
CA ALA A 163 20.74 -12.10 13.19
C ALA A 163 20.71 -11.08 14.35
N ALA A 164 21.80 -10.33 14.55
CA ALA A 164 21.87 -9.31 15.59
C ALA A 164 20.87 -8.16 15.35
N ALA A 165 20.72 -7.73 14.08
CA ALA A 165 19.75 -6.71 13.70
C ALA A 165 18.30 -7.19 13.88
N ALA A 166 18.00 -8.43 13.50
CA ALA A 166 16.69 -9.04 13.69
C ALA A 166 16.33 -9.13 15.18
N ALA A 167 17.27 -9.56 16.03
CA ALA A 167 17.05 -9.65 17.48
C ALA A 167 16.76 -8.28 18.12
N ARG A 168 17.41 -7.22 17.64
CA ARG A 168 17.16 -5.84 18.09
C ARG A 168 15.85 -5.25 17.59
N ALA A 169 15.32 -5.78 16.49
CA ALA A 169 14.09 -5.32 15.86
C ALA A 169 12.84 -6.10 16.25
N ALA A 170 12.99 -7.20 17.00
CA ALA A 170 11.87 -7.99 17.48
C ALA A 170 10.89 -7.06 18.23
N PRO A 171 9.60 -7.05 17.85
CA PRO A 171 8.63 -6.22 18.53
C PRO A 171 8.52 -6.65 20.00
N ALA A 172 8.30 -5.69 20.89
CA ALA A 172 7.74 -6.01 22.21
C ALA A 172 6.47 -6.86 22.01
N PRO A 173 6.14 -7.79 22.92
CA PRO A 173 5.01 -8.71 22.74
C PRO A 173 3.70 -7.94 22.56
N ASP A 174 3.22 -7.84 21.31
CA ASP A 174 1.96 -7.18 20.96
C ASP A 174 0.80 -8.17 20.99
N ALA A 175 -0.30 -7.73 21.61
CA ALA A 175 -1.55 -8.46 21.73
C ALA A 175 -2.15 -8.80 20.34
N PRO A 176 -2.87 -9.93 20.21
CA PRO A 176 -3.38 -10.39 18.92
C PRO A 176 -4.38 -9.39 18.29
N PRO A 177 -4.35 -9.20 16.96
CA PRO A 177 -5.28 -8.33 16.27
C PRO A 177 -6.73 -8.84 16.41
N ARG A 178 -7.64 -7.96 16.86
CA ARG A 178 -9.07 -8.28 16.98
C ARG A 178 -9.69 -8.55 15.60
N PRO A 179 -10.59 -9.55 15.47
CA PRO A 179 -11.28 -9.83 14.22
C PRO A 179 -12.17 -8.64 13.80
N PRO A 180 -12.28 -8.34 12.49
CA PRO A 180 -13.05 -7.20 12.00
C PRO A 180 -14.54 -7.38 12.27
N SER A 181 -15.17 -6.38 12.89
CA SER A 181 -16.61 -6.36 13.13
C SER A 181 -17.41 -6.25 11.83
N TRP A 182 -18.69 -6.59 11.88
CA TRP A 182 -19.62 -6.43 10.75
C TRP A 182 -19.69 -4.96 10.24
N ALA A 183 -19.54 -4.00 11.15
CA ALA A 183 -19.48 -2.57 10.83
C ALA A 183 -18.20 -2.22 10.04
N ALA A 184 -17.07 -2.83 10.38
CA ALA A 184 -15.83 -2.66 9.60
C ALA A 184 -16.00 -3.22 8.17
N ARG A 185 -16.72 -4.33 8.00
CA ARG A 185 -17.03 -4.89 6.67
C ARG A 185 -17.96 -3.98 5.85
N PHE A 186 -18.92 -3.31 6.50
CA PHE A 186 -19.81 -2.35 5.85
C PHE A 186 -19.07 -1.07 5.46
N ALA A 187 -18.18 -0.57 6.33
CA ALA A 187 -17.29 0.55 6.00
C ALA A 187 -16.40 0.24 4.79
N GLU A 188 -15.80 -0.96 4.74
CA GLU A 188 -15.04 -1.44 3.57
C GLU A 188 -15.91 -1.47 2.29
N ALA A 189 -17.20 -1.82 2.39
CA ALA A 189 -18.11 -1.80 1.25
C ALA A 189 -18.46 -0.38 0.77
N ILE A 190 -18.64 0.58 1.69
CA ILE A 190 -18.81 2.00 1.35
C ILE A 190 -17.54 2.56 0.71
N VAL A 191 -16.37 2.21 1.25
CA VAL A 191 -15.07 2.57 0.66
C VAL A 191 -14.96 2.03 -0.75
N ALA A 192 -15.30 0.76 -0.98
CA ALA A 192 -15.30 0.16 -2.31
C ALA A 192 -16.28 0.88 -3.26
N GLY A 193 -17.48 1.26 -2.79
CA GLY A 193 -18.45 2.04 -3.56
C GLY A 193 -17.94 3.44 -3.91
N TYR A 194 -17.36 4.14 -2.95
CA TYR A 194 -16.72 5.45 -3.15
C TYR A 194 -15.55 5.38 -4.13
N ARG A 195 -14.69 4.34 -4.02
CA ARG A 195 -13.54 4.10 -4.92
C ARG A 195 -13.96 3.82 -6.35
N CYS A 196 -15.04 3.07 -6.55
CA CYS A 196 -15.53 2.72 -7.88
C CYS A 196 -16.32 3.85 -8.54
N GLY A 197 -17.10 4.62 -7.78
CA GLY A 197 -18.02 5.62 -8.33
C GLY A 197 -17.55 7.07 -8.23
N VAL A 198 -16.91 7.44 -7.13
CA VAL A 198 -16.73 8.85 -6.76
C VAL A 198 -15.27 9.30 -6.90
N ALA A 199 -14.31 8.49 -6.43
CA ALA A 199 -12.88 8.79 -6.53
C ALA A 199 -12.39 9.14 -7.96
N PRO A 200 -12.89 8.51 -9.04
CA PRO A 200 -12.51 8.88 -10.41
C PRO A 200 -13.02 10.26 -10.84
N ALA A 201 -14.11 10.75 -10.24
CA ALA A 201 -14.79 11.99 -10.62
C ALA A 201 -14.28 13.23 -9.87
N ILE A 202 -13.80 13.09 -8.63
CA ILE A 202 -13.33 14.24 -7.81
C ILE A 202 -11.82 14.52 -7.90
N GLY A 203 -11.02 13.52 -8.34
CA GLY A 203 -9.57 13.62 -8.36
C GLY A 203 -8.93 13.78 -6.97
N HIS A 204 -7.59 13.92 -6.93
CA HIS A 204 -6.74 13.98 -5.72
C HIS A 204 -6.88 15.25 -4.88
N ARG A 205 -8.11 15.65 -4.52
CA ARG A 205 -8.32 16.89 -3.76
C ARG A 205 -8.04 16.77 -2.27
N CYS A 206 -7.82 15.55 -1.73
CA CYS A 206 -7.55 15.37 -0.31
C CYS A 206 -6.12 15.84 0.00
N SER A 207 -6.06 17.07 0.49
CA SER A 207 -4.86 17.82 0.88
C SER A 207 -4.29 17.38 2.23
N LEU A 208 -5.02 16.51 2.94
CA LEU A 208 -4.70 16.04 4.28
C LEU A 208 -4.00 14.67 4.26
N ASP A 209 -3.26 14.38 5.32
CA ASP A 209 -2.61 13.08 5.61
C ASP A 209 -3.15 12.50 6.93
N PRO A 210 -3.63 11.24 6.98
CA PRO A 210 -3.73 10.25 5.89
C PRO A 210 -4.78 10.64 4.83
N SER A 211 -4.86 9.89 3.73
CA SER A 211 -5.91 10.11 2.70
C SER A 211 -7.31 10.00 3.31
N CYS A 212 -8.31 10.64 2.70
CA CYS A 212 -9.68 10.65 3.19
C CYS A 212 -10.29 9.22 3.24
N SER A 213 -9.91 8.35 2.30
CA SER A 213 -10.25 6.92 2.28
C SER A 213 -9.57 6.14 3.41
N GLU A 214 -8.28 6.38 3.65
CA GLU A 214 -7.53 5.73 4.72
C GLU A 214 -8.00 6.18 6.10
N TYR A 215 -8.34 7.46 6.27
CA TYR A 215 -8.96 7.98 7.49
C TYR A 215 -10.30 7.30 7.77
N PHE A 216 -11.19 7.19 6.77
CA PHE A 216 -12.47 6.52 6.95
C PHE A 216 -12.29 5.03 7.26
N ARG A 217 -11.29 4.36 6.68
CA ARG A 217 -10.95 2.97 7.01
C ARG A 217 -10.48 2.83 8.46
N GLN A 218 -9.61 3.71 8.93
CA GLN A 218 -9.16 3.75 10.33
C GLN A 218 -10.33 4.03 11.28
N ALA A 219 -11.18 4.99 10.94
CA ALA A 219 -12.37 5.34 11.71
C ALA A 219 -13.38 4.17 11.75
N GLY A 220 -13.56 3.45 10.65
CA GLY A 220 -14.40 2.25 10.58
C GLY A 220 -13.88 1.11 11.44
N ARG A 221 -12.56 0.88 11.43
CA ARG A 221 -11.93 -0.14 12.28
C ARG A 221 -12.03 0.18 13.77
N ARG A 222 -11.90 1.46 14.11
CA ARG A 222 -11.79 1.91 15.51
C ARG A 222 -13.13 2.26 16.15
N HIS A 223 -14.03 2.88 15.39
CA HIS A 223 -15.29 3.44 15.89
C HIS A 223 -16.53 2.92 15.17
N GLY A 224 -16.38 1.95 14.25
CA GLY A 224 -17.51 1.31 13.56
C GLY A 224 -18.38 2.33 12.80
N TRP A 225 -19.66 2.41 13.16
CA TRP A 225 -20.64 3.31 12.53
C TRP A 225 -20.33 4.79 12.68
N LEU A 226 -19.58 5.17 13.72
CA LEU A 226 -19.14 6.55 13.89
C LEU A 226 -18.17 6.98 12.79
N ALA A 227 -17.62 6.06 11.97
CA ALA A 227 -16.81 6.44 10.83
C ALA A 227 -17.48 7.43 9.88
N LEU A 228 -18.81 7.34 9.70
CA LEU A 228 -19.60 8.22 8.83
C LEU A 228 -19.64 9.68 9.32
N PRO A 229 -20.06 9.98 10.57
CA PRO A 229 -19.96 11.33 11.08
C PRO A 229 -18.52 11.81 11.21
N LEU A 230 -17.55 10.93 11.48
CA LEU A 230 -16.13 11.28 11.61
C LEU A 230 -15.50 11.73 10.28
N ILE A 231 -15.82 11.07 9.15
CA ILE A 231 -15.36 11.52 7.83
C ILE A 231 -16.11 12.77 7.39
N ALA A 232 -17.40 12.91 7.71
CA ALA A 232 -18.16 14.12 7.40
C ALA A 232 -17.60 15.34 8.14
N ASP A 233 -17.30 15.21 9.42
CA ASP A 233 -16.62 16.23 10.21
C ASP A 233 -15.26 16.62 9.59
N ARG A 234 -14.46 15.62 9.21
CA ARG A 234 -13.17 15.87 8.53
C ARG A 234 -13.33 16.64 7.23
N LEU A 235 -14.32 16.31 6.40
CA LEU A 235 -14.58 17.02 5.13
C LEU A 235 -14.99 18.48 5.35
N VAL A 236 -15.76 18.77 6.41
CA VAL A 236 -16.11 20.14 6.80
C VAL A 236 -14.89 20.91 7.31
N ARG A 237 -13.96 20.21 7.97
CA ARG A 237 -12.75 20.78 8.58
C ARG A 237 -11.62 21.03 7.59
N GLU A 238 -11.55 20.25 6.50
CA GLU A 238 -10.46 20.29 5.52
C GLU A 238 -10.08 21.70 5.05
N PRO A 239 -11.03 22.58 4.63
CA PRO A 239 -10.68 23.94 4.20
C PRO A 239 -9.96 24.77 5.28
N GLY A 240 -10.33 24.57 6.55
CA GLY A 240 -9.73 25.27 7.68
C GLY A 240 -8.32 24.78 8.02
N VAL A 241 -8.07 23.47 7.94
CA VAL A 241 -6.74 22.88 8.22
C VAL A 241 -5.72 23.31 7.16
N VAL A 242 -6.14 23.31 5.89
CA VAL A 242 -5.31 23.76 4.76
C VAL A 242 -5.01 25.25 4.84
N ALA A 243 -6.02 26.08 5.14
CA ALA A 243 -5.83 27.52 5.29
C ALA A 243 -4.91 27.88 6.47
N GLN A 244 -4.91 27.07 7.52
CA GLN A 244 -4.06 27.27 8.69
C GLN A 244 -2.64 26.71 8.54
N GLY A 245 -2.38 25.88 7.51
CA GLY A 245 -1.07 25.31 7.24
C GLY A 245 -0.52 24.42 8.38
N ARG A 246 -1.37 23.86 9.23
CA ARG A 246 -0.93 23.13 10.44
C ARG A 246 -0.22 21.82 10.05
N LYS A 247 0.96 21.58 10.64
CA LYS A 247 1.77 20.35 10.53
C LYS A 247 1.96 19.85 9.08
N PRO A 248 2.73 20.57 8.23
CA PRO A 248 3.03 20.09 6.89
C PRO A 248 3.82 18.78 6.95
N VAL A 249 3.33 17.76 6.25
CA VAL A 249 3.97 16.44 6.09
C VAL A 249 4.49 16.35 4.66
N ALA A 250 5.76 15.97 4.54
CA ALA A 250 6.38 15.67 3.25
C ALA A 250 5.86 14.32 2.74
N ALA A 251 4.70 14.34 2.07
CA ALA A 251 4.13 13.17 1.43
C ALA A 251 4.67 13.07 0.00
N ALA A 252 5.89 12.55 -0.12
CA ALA A 252 6.55 12.06 -1.33
C ALA A 252 6.14 12.79 -2.64
N GLY A 253 6.50 14.08 -2.71
CA GLY A 253 6.34 14.95 -3.88
C GLY A 253 5.31 16.08 -3.75
N ALA A 254 4.47 16.06 -2.71
CA ALA A 254 3.52 17.13 -2.40
C ALA A 254 3.53 17.47 -0.89
N VAL A 255 3.23 18.73 -0.56
CA VAL A 255 2.99 19.15 0.84
C VAL A 255 1.56 18.77 1.19
N ARG A 256 1.39 17.88 2.16
CA ARG A 256 0.10 17.57 2.79
C ARG A 256 0.07 18.12 4.21
N TYR A 257 -1.11 18.19 4.81
CA TYR A 257 -1.26 18.64 6.20
C TYR A 257 -1.70 17.48 7.09
N ALA A 258 -0.99 17.25 8.19
CA ALA A 258 -1.30 16.16 9.11
C ALA A 258 -2.65 16.41 9.78
N ASP A 259 -3.54 15.44 9.66
CA ASP A 259 -4.84 15.42 10.31
C ASP A 259 -5.16 14.00 10.81
N PRO A 260 -4.34 13.38 11.67
CA PRO A 260 -4.57 12.00 12.08
C PRO A 260 -5.86 11.89 12.92
N LEU A 261 -6.55 10.75 12.82
CA LEU A 261 -7.77 10.46 13.59
C LEU A 261 -7.59 10.66 15.10
N ALA A 262 -6.40 10.31 15.61
CA ALA A 262 -6.04 10.45 17.01
C ALA A 262 -5.98 11.90 17.53
N ASP A 263 -5.77 12.90 16.66
CA ASP A 263 -5.69 14.31 17.08
C ASP A 263 -7.06 14.86 17.51
N HIS A 264 -8.16 14.26 17.07
CA HIS A 264 -9.52 14.76 17.32
C HIS A 264 -10.38 13.79 18.13
N TYR A 265 -10.05 12.51 18.09
CA TYR A 265 -10.86 11.45 18.67
C TYR A 265 -9.94 10.52 19.50
N PRO A 266 -9.76 10.83 20.80
CA PRO A 266 -8.94 10.00 21.68
C PRO A 266 -9.53 8.59 21.79
N GLU A 267 -8.71 7.62 22.21
CA GLU A 267 -9.17 6.26 22.45
C GLU A 267 -10.32 6.29 23.47
N GLY A 268 -11.56 6.05 23.03
CA GLY A 268 -12.68 5.85 23.96
C GLY A 268 -12.47 4.56 24.74
N PRO A 269 -12.95 4.45 25.99
CA PRO A 269 -12.88 3.20 26.74
C PRO A 269 -13.59 2.10 25.94
N ALA A 270 -12.97 0.93 25.88
CA ALA A 270 -13.51 -0.22 25.20
C ALA A 270 -14.93 -0.54 25.72
N PRO A 271 -15.93 -0.75 24.85
CA PRO A 271 -17.16 -1.43 25.27
C PRO A 271 -16.86 -2.89 25.65
#